data_AF-A0AAE1THQ2-F1
#
_entry.id   AF-A0AAE1THQ2-F1
#
_cell.length_a   1.000
_cell.length_b   1.000
_cell.length_c   1.000
_cell.angle_alpha   90.00
_cell.angle_beta   90.00
_cell.angle_gamma   90.00
#
_symmetry.space_group_name_H-M   'P 1'
#
loop_
_entity.id
_entity.type
_entity.pdbx_description
1 polymer ?
#
loop_
_entity_poly.entity_id
_entity_poly.type
_entity_poly.pdbx_seq_one_letter_code
_entity_poly.pdbx_strand_id
1 'polypeptide(L)'
;MAPPSVAAVQVENVEFPPTVKAPGSDKSFFLGGAGDRGLPIQGKFVKFTAIGVYLEDDAIPALAAKWKGKTAEELTESVPFFREIVTGGFEKFTRVTMILPLTGQQYAEKVSENCVAIWKALGIYTEAEEKAIDKFVSTFKHETFPPGSSILFTQSPKGSLTITFSKDGSIPEAGTVVIENKLLSEAVLESIIGKNGVSPAARKNMAARLYDLFNHSQNGLSLDLSQKGENGENGLSLYLSQKAETVENGSSLDISQKVGRGENGSSLI
;
A
#
# COMPACT_ATOMS: atom_id res chain seq x y z
N MET A 1 -3.99 2.72 -19.69
CA MET A 1 -5.08 2.59 -18.69
C MET A 1 -5.24 3.94 -18.00
N ALA A 2 -6.45 4.33 -17.59
CA ALA A 2 -6.61 5.50 -16.73
C ALA A 2 -5.96 5.20 -15.37
N PRO A 3 -5.34 6.20 -14.71
CA PRO A 3 -4.70 5.99 -13.42
C PRO A 3 -5.75 5.56 -12.38
N PRO A 4 -5.38 4.71 -11.42
CA PRO A 4 -6.30 4.28 -10.38
C PRO A 4 -6.76 5.48 -9.53
N SER A 5 -8.08 5.59 -9.35
CA SER A 5 -8.66 6.63 -8.49
C SER A 5 -8.49 6.23 -7.03
N VAL A 6 -7.56 6.86 -6.34
CA VAL A 6 -7.33 6.67 -4.91
C VAL A 6 -7.27 8.00 -4.18
N ALA A 7 -7.67 8.05 -2.90
CA ALA A 7 -7.61 9.29 -2.11
C ALA A 7 -6.24 9.48 -1.45
N ALA A 8 -5.88 10.72 -1.13
CA ALA A 8 -4.75 11.03 -0.26
C ALA A 8 -4.94 10.42 1.13
N VAL A 9 -3.86 10.17 1.86
CA VAL A 9 -3.93 9.70 3.25
C VAL A 9 -3.10 10.61 4.15
N GLN A 10 -3.72 11.11 5.21
CA GLN A 10 -3.07 11.85 6.27
C GLN A 10 -2.57 10.89 7.36
N VAL A 11 -1.29 10.96 7.70
CA VAL A 11 -0.70 10.26 8.84
C VAL A 11 0.01 11.29 9.71
N GLU A 12 -0.54 11.56 10.90
CA GLU A 12 -0.09 12.67 11.75
C GLU A 12 -0.14 14.00 10.97
N ASN A 13 0.99 14.71 10.85
CA ASN A 13 1.15 15.94 10.11
C ASN A 13 1.68 15.74 8.67
N VAL A 14 1.72 14.50 8.18
CA VAL A 14 2.23 14.15 6.85
C VAL A 14 1.09 13.73 5.93
N GLU A 15 0.92 14.44 4.82
CA GLU A 15 0.02 14.04 3.74
C GLU A 15 0.77 13.17 2.71
N PHE A 16 0.19 12.02 2.38
CA PHE A 16 0.62 11.19 1.26
C PHE A 16 -0.37 11.39 0.09
N PRO A 17 0.07 12.01 -1.02
CA PRO A 17 -0.80 12.27 -2.16
C PRO A 17 -1.28 10.96 -2.83
N PRO A 18 -2.38 11.02 -3.61
CA PRO A 18 -2.90 9.86 -4.34
C PRO A 18 -1.88 9.19 -5.26
N THR A 19 -1.08 10.01 -5.95
CA THR A 19 -0.18 9.59 -7.02
C THR A 19 1.12 10.36 -6.98
N VAL A 20 2.22 9.70 -7.34
CA VAL A 20 3.57 10.29 -7.38
C VAL A 20 4.38 9.76 -8.55
N LYS A 21 5.50 10.46 -8.84
CA LYS A 21 6.62 9.93 -9.62
C LYS A 21 7.75 9.58 -8.65
N ALA A 22 8.27 8.36 -8.75
CA ALA A 22 9.35 7.92 -7.87
C ALA A 22 10.72 8.39 -8.40
N PRO A 23 11.70 8.68 -7.52
CA PRO A 23 13.04 9.01 -7.96
C PRO A 23 13.64 7.92 -8.84
N GLY A 24 14.15 8.29 -10.02
CA GLY A 24 14.77 7.39 -10.98
C GLY A 24 13.79 6.50 -11.77
N SER A 25 12.50 6.83 -11.77
CA SER A 25 11.47 6.12 -12.55
C SER A 25 10.64 7.10 -13.39
N ASP A 26 10.33 6.70 -14.62
CA ASP A 26 9.40 7.42 -15.50
C ASP A 26 7.93 6.99 -15.26
N LYS A 27 7.72 5.96 -14.44
CA LYS A 27 6.41 5.37 -14.17
C LYS A 27 5.57 6.20 -13.20
N SER A 28 4.25 6.02 -13.30
CA SER A 28 3.30 6.57 -12.33
C SER A 28 3.05 5.55 -11.23
N PHE A 29 2.91 6.05 -10.00
CA PHE A 29 2.63 5.23 -8.84
C PHE A 29 1.40 5.75 -8.12
N PHE A 30 0.55 4.84 -7.64
CA PHE A 30 -0.58 5.15 -6.79
C PHE A 30 -0.29 4.79 -5.34
N LEU A 31 -0.91 5.51 -4.40
CA LEU A 31 -0.76 5.26 -2.99
C LEU A 31 -1.46 3.95 -2.62
N GLY A 32 -0.68 2.88 -2.51
CA GLY A 32 -1.10 1.55 -2.10
C GLY A 32 -1.59 1.57 -0.66
N GLY A 33 -0.82 2.16 0.26
CA GLY A 33 -1.27 2.44 1.62
C GLY A 33 -0.29 3.26 2.44
N ALA A 34 -0.77 3.82 3.55
CA ALA A 34 0.05 4.61 4.47
C ALA A 34 -0.26 4.32 5.94
N GLY A 35 0.72 4.56 6.81
CA GLY A 35 0.59 4.39 8.25
C GLY A 35 1.81 4.88 9.02
N ASP A 36 1.69 4.96 10.34
CA ASP A 36 2.82 5.33 11.20
C ASP A 36 3.68 4.12 11.58
N ARG A 37 4.89 4.42 12.04
CA ARG A 37 5.79 3.49 12.71
C ARG A 37 6.22 4.11 14.02
N GLY A 38 6.02 3.35 15.10
CA GLY A 38 6.31 3.78 16.47
C GLY A 38 6.85 2.66 17.34
N LEU A 39 7.19 2.99 18.58
CA LEU A 39 7.61 2.02 19.61
C LEU A 39 6.90 2.32 20.93
N PRO A 40 6.58 1.29 21.73
CA PRO A 40 6.14 1.48 23.10
C PRO A 40 7.33 1.98 23.95
N ILE A 41 7.22 3.19 24.48
CA ILE A 41 8.21 3.81 25.38
C ILE A 41 7.47 4.25 26.64
N GLN A 42 7.84 3.68 27.79
CA GLN A 42 7.26 4.03 29.10
C GLN A 42 5.71 3.97 29.10
N GLY A 43 5.13 2.93 28.50
CA GLY A 43 3.68 2.73 28.43
C GLY A 43 2.94 3.61 27.42
N LYS A 44 3.63 4.44 26.63
CA LYS A 44 3.05 5.24 25.54
C LYS A 44 3.58 4.77 24.19
N PHE A 45 2.73 4.75 23.18
CA PHE A 45 3.17 4.46 21.80
C PHE A 45 3.70 5.75 21.16
N VAL A 46 5.02 5.84 21.00
CA VAL A 46 5.71 7.01 20.44
C VAL A 46 5.96 6.78 18.95
N LYS A 47 5.41 7.66 18.11
CA LYS A 47 5.54 7.59 16.65
C LYS A 47 6.83 8.27 16.20
N PHE A 48 7.60 7.61 15.35
CA PHE A 48 8.87 8.11 14.84
C PHE A 48 8.77 8.54 13.39
N THR A 49 8.04 7.78 12.58
CA THR A 49 7.91 8.04 11.14
C THR A 49 6.48 7.81 10.66
N ALA A 50 6.10 8.56 9.63
CA ALA A 50 4.95 8.29 8.79
C ALA A 50 5.46 7.63 7.51
N ILE A 51 4.80 6.58 7.03
CA ILE A 51 5.25 5.78 5.89
C ILE A 51 4.13 5.69 4.87
N GLY A 52 4.43 6.05 3.62
CA GLY A 52 3.59 5.81 2.46
C GLY A 52 4.25 4.81 1.54
N VAL A 53 3.51 3.78 1.13
CA VAL A 53 3.92 2.79 0.15
C VAL A 53 3.07 2.94 -1.09
N TYR A 54 3.74 3.13 -2.21
CA TYR A 54 3.16 3.33 -3.53
C TYR A 54 3.54 2.16 -4.43
N LEU A 55 2.63 1.80 -5.31
CA LEU A 55 2.79 0.72 -6.28
C LEU A 55 2.62 1.29 -7.68
N GLU A 56 3.36 0.76 -8.64
CA GLU A 56 3.12 1.01 -10.06
C GLU A 56 1.69 0.58 -10.45
N ASP A 57 1.05 1.28 -11.39
CA ASP A 57 -0.33 1.03 -11.82
C ASP A 57 -0.59 -0.43 -12.26
N ASP A 58 0.39 -1.06 -12.91
CA ASP A 58 0.33 -2.45 -13.38
C ASP A 58 0.29 -3.48 -12.23
N ALA A 59 0.54 -3.06 -10.98
CA ALA A 59 0.36 -3.90 -9.80
C ALA A 59 -1.09 -4.35 -9.61
N ILE A 60 -2.08 -3.53 -10.01
CA ILE A 60 -3.50 -3.83 -9.84
C ILE A 60 -3.91 -5.07 -10.64
N PRO A 61 -3.76 -5.12 -11.98
CA PRO A 61 -4.12 -6.32 -12.74
C PRO A 61 -3.26 -7.53 -12.34
N ALA A 62 -1.97 -7.32 -12.02
CA ALA A 62 -1.09 -8.40 -11.59
C ALA A 62 -1.57 -9.08 -10.31
N LEU A 63 -1.99 -8.31 -9.31
CA LEU A 63 -2.49 -8.84 -8.04
C LEU A 63 -3.95 -9.31 -8.13
N ALA A 64 -4.79 -8.61 -8.90
CA ALA A 64 -6.21 -8.95 -9.03
C ALA A 64 -6.43 -10.36 -9.60
N ALA A 65 -5.49 -10.87 -10.42
CA ALA A 65 -5.54 -12.23 -10.98
C ALA A 65 -5.71 -13.33 -9.91
N LYS A 66 -5.23 -13.08 -8.68
CA LYS A 66 -5.27 -14.04 -7.57
C LYS A 66 -6.05 -13.53 -6.36
N TRP A 67 -6.00 -12.22 -6.11
CA TRP A 67 -6.46 -11.62 -4.85
C TRP A 67 -7.85 -10.96 -4.95
N LYS A 68 -8.40 -10.82 -6.17
CA LYS A 68 -9.77 -10.33 -6.35
C LYS A 68 -10.78 -11.27 -5.70
N GLY A 69 -11.78 -10.69 -5.04
CA GLY A 69 -12.83 -11.43 -4.32
C GLY A 69 -12.50 -11.75 -2.85
N LYS A 70 -11.27 -11.49 -2.41
CA LYS A 70 -10.91 -11.51 -0.98
C LYS A 70 -11.39 -10.24 -0.28
N THR A 71 -11.74 -10.33 1.00
CA THR A 71 -12.07 -9.13 1.80
C THR A 71 -10.82 -8.38 2.25
N ALA A 72 -10.96 -7.13 2.65
CA ALA A 72 -9.86 -6.34 3.19
C ALA A 72 -9.21 -7.00 4.42
N GLU A 73 -10.00 -7.66 5.27
CA GLU A 73 -9.55 -8.40 6.46
C GLU A 73 -8.73 -9.63 6.07
N GLU A 74 -9.26 -10.46 5.14
CA GLU A 74 -8.53 -11.61 4.61
C GLU A 74 -7.19 -11.20 4.00
N LEU A 75 -7.16 -10.09 3.25
CA LEU A 75 -5.94 -9.55 2.68
C LEU A 75 -4.98 -9.05 3.77
N THR A 76 -5.46 -8.34 4.79
CA THR A 76 -4.65 -7.83 5.90
C THR A 76 -3.89 -8.96 6.61
N GLU A 77 -4.55 -10.07 6.87
CA GLU A 77 -3.99 -11.23 7.58
C GLU A 77 -3.14 -12.13 6.67
N SER A 78 -3.30 -12.03 5.36
CA SER A 78 -2.61 -12.88 4.38
C SER A 78 -1.12 -12.53 4.26
N VAL A 79 -0.26 -13.38 4.83
CA VAL A 79 1.19 -13.30 4.59
C VAL A 79 1.52 -13.48 3.10
N PRO A 80 0.94 -14.45 2.36
CA PRO A 80 1.27 -14.62 0.95
C PRO A 80 0.86 -13.43 0.06
N PHE A 81 -0.20 -12.70 0.40
CA PHE A 81 -0.61 -11.48 -0.32
C PHE A 81 0.48 -10.40 -0.27
N PHE A 82 0.92 -10.06 0.94
CA PHE A 82 1.96 -9.06 1.11
C PHE A 82 3.31 -9.52 0.55
N ARG A 83 3.61 -10.83 0.60
CA ARG A 83 4.80 -11.36 -0.05
C ARG A 83 4.74 -11.15 -1.56
N GLU A 84 3.59 -11.34 -2.18
CA GLU A 84 3.39 -11.12 -3.62
C GLU A 84 3.51 -9.64 -4.01
N ILE A 85 3.08 -8.72 -3.12
CA ILE A 85 3.35 -7.29 -3.28
C ILE A 85 4.86 -7.01 -3.23
N VAL A 86 5.57 -7.54 -2.23
CA VAL A 86 7.02 -7.34 -2.07
C VAL A 86 7.79 -7.86 -3.29
N THR A 87 7.50 -9.08 -3.72
CA THR A 87 8.24 -9.77 -4.80
C THR A 87 7.66 -9.57 -6.19
N GLY A 88 6.56 -8.81 -6.33
CA GLY A 88 5.82 -8.66 -7.58
C GLY A 88 6.65 -8.05 -8.70
N GLY A 89 6.32 -8.39 -9.95
CA GLY A 89 7.03 -7.95 -11.17
C GLY A 89 6.77 -6.50 -11.59
N PHE A 90 6.52 -5.61 -10.63
CA PHE A 90 6.21 -4.19 -10.81
C PHE A 90 7.06 -3.35 -9.85
N GLU A 91 7.22 -2.06 -10.13
CA GLU A 91 7.97 -1.14 -9.28
C GLU A 91 7.18 -0.79 -8.01
N LYS A 92 7.94 -0.50 -6.94
CA LYS A 92 7.39 0.03 -5.69
C LYS A 92 8.15 1.26 -5.29
N PHE A 93 7.46 2.17 -4.61
CA PHE A 93 8.06 3.37 -4.06
C PHE A 93 7.63 3.54 -2.61
N THR A 94 8.60 3.72 -1.72
CA THR A 94 8.35 3.92 -0.30
C THR A 94 8.88 5.29 0.11
N ARG A 95 8.01 6.10 0.72
CA ARG A 95 8.39 7.38 1.35
C ARG A 95 8.24 7.25 2.86
N VAL A 96 9.37 7.36 3.57
CA VAL A 96 9.44 7.38 5.03
C VAL A 96 9.71 8.82 5.47
N THR A 97 8.72 9.47 6.07
CA THR A 97 8.81 10.86 6.55
C THR A 97 8.98 10.89 8.07
N MET A 98 9.93 11.68 8.57
CA MET A 98 10.23 11.76 10.00
C MET A 98 9.18 12.61 10.74
N ILE A 99 8.60 12.04 11.79
CA ILE A 99 7.78 12.75 12.79
C ILE A 99 8.71 13.24 13.91
N LEU A 100 9.59 12.35 14.37
CA LEU A 100 10.67 12.66 15.32
C LEU A 100 12.03 12.55 14.62
N PRO A 101 13.04 13.31 15.09
CA PRO A 101 14.36 13.28 14.48
C PRO A 101 15.02 11.90 14.61
N LEU A 102 15.74 11.49 13.57
CA LEU A 102 16.57 10.28 13.53
C LEU A 102 17.90 10.59 12.85
N THR A 103 18.98 9.97 13.30
CA THR A 103 20.21 9.95 12.49
C THR A 103 20.12 8.87 11.42
N GLY A 104 20.84 9.05 10.31
CA GLY A 104 20.92 8.02 9.28
C GLY A 104 21.52 6.72 9.81
N GLN A 105 22.49 6.81 10.71
CA GLN A 105 23.05 5.64 11.39
C GLN A 105 21.98 4.86 12.17
N GLN A 106 21.18 5.54 13.02
CA GLN A 106 20.10 4.89 13.79
C GLN A 106 19.08 4.19 12.87
N TYR A 107 18.73 4.84 11.76
CA TYR A 107 17.81 4.27 10.78
C TYR A 107 18.42 3.04 10.10
N ALA A 108 19.64 3.18 9.57
CA ALA A 108 20.27 2.16 8.75
C ALA A 108 20.66 0.92 9.55
N GLU A 109 21.20 1.08 10.75
CA GLU A 109 21.52 -0.03 11.66
C GLU A 109 20.26 -0.85 11.96
N LYS A 110 19.13 -0.19 12.24
CA LYS A 110 17.90 -0.91 12.57
C LYS A 110 17.37 -1.74 11.41
N VAL A 111 17.50 -1.23 10.19
CA VAL A 111 17.09 -1.97 8.97
C VAL A 111 18.08 -3.10 8.67
N SER A 112 19.39 -2.83 8.73
CA SER A 112 20.43 -3.80 8.37
C SER A 112 20.51 -4.97 9.35
N GLU A 113 20.43 -4.74 10.66
CA GLU A 113 20.43 -5.78 11.69
C GLU A 113 19.34 -6.82 11.45
N ASN A 114 18.13 -6.35 11.17
CA ASN A 114 16.98 -7.22 10.91
C ASN A 114 17.19 -8.05 9.63
N CYS A 115 17.69 -7.43 8.56
CA CYS A 115 17.96 -8.12 7.29
C CYS A 115 19.01 -9.22 7.46
N VAL A 116 20.16 -8.88 8.06
CA VAL A 116 21.29 -9.79 8.24
C VAL A 116 20.89 -10.98 9.12
N ALA A 117 20.16 -10.75 10.21
CA ALA A 117 19.70 -11.83 11.10
C ALA A 117 18.82 -12.83 10.35
N ILE A 118 17.85 -12.35 9.56
CA ILE A 118 16.95 -13.20 8.77
C ILE A 118 17.72 -13.98 7.71
N TRP A 119 18.60 -13.32 6.96
CA TRP A 119 19.34 -13.98 5.87
C TRP A 119 20.32 -15.03 6.38
N LYS A 120 20.98 -14.78 7.52
CA LYS A 120 21.82 -15.78 8.17
C LYS A 120 20.99 -16.98 8.64
N ALA A 121 19.84 -16.75 9.27
CA ALA A 121 18.95 -17.82 9.72
C ALA A 121 18.41 -18.68 8.56
N LEU A 122 18.19 -18.06 7.39
CA LEU A 122 17.75 -18.75 6.17
C LEU A 122 18.90 -19.37 5.36
N GLY A 123 20.16 -19.14 5.74
CA GLY A 123 21.33 -19.64 5.00
C GLY A 123 21.54 -18.97 3.63
N ILE A 124 21.00 -17.76 3.43
CA ILE A 124 21.07 -17.00 2.16
C ILE A 124 21.93 -15.74 2.25
N TYR A 125 22.66 -15.55 3.36
CA TYR A 125 23.56 -14.41 3.53
C TYR A 125 24.92 -14.70 2.87
N THR A 126 25.17 -14.11 1.70
CA THR A 126 26.44 -14.24 0.97
C THR A 126 27.26 -12.95 1.01
N GLU A 127 28.46 -12.97 0.42
CA GLU A 127 29.30 -11.79 0.24
C GLU A 127 28.59 -10.67 -0.55
N ALA A 128 27.66 -11.01 -1.45
CA ALA A 128 26.87 -10.03 -2.19
C ALA A 128 25.92 -9.26 -1.26
N GLU A 129 25.26 -9.95 -0.33
CA GLU A 129 24.38 -9.33 0.66
C GLU A 129 25.18 -8.51 1.67
N GLU A 130 26.36 -8.98 2.09
CA GLU A 130 27.26 -8.23 2.97
C GLU A 130 27.68 -6.90 2.34
N LYS A 131 28.18 -6.92 1.10
CA LYS A 131 28.54 -5.69 0.35
C LYS A 131 27.36 -4.76 0.14
N ALA A 132 26.16 -5.31 -0.08
CA ALA A 132 24.95 -4.51 -0.21
C ALA A 132 24.58 -3.83 1.11
N ILE A 133 24.72 -4.51 2.24
CA ILE A 133 24.50 -3.95 3.57
C ILE A 133 25.55 -2.86 3.89
N ASP A 134 26.82 -3.09 3.59
CA ASP A 134 27.86 -2.08 3.79
C ASP A 134 27.60 -0.82 2.95
N LYS A 135 27.19 -0.99 1.69
CA LYS A 135 26.79 0.12 0.82
C LYS A 135 25.55 0.83 1.35
N PHE A 136 24.57 0.09 1.86
CA PHE A 136 23.37 0.65 2.48
C PHE A 136 23.76 1.49 3.69
N VAL A 137 24.45 0.93 4.68
CA VAL A 137 24.85 1.64 5.91
C VAL A 137 25.72 2.87 5.60
N SER A 138 26.67 2.76 4.68
CA SER A 138 27.52 3.90 4.27
C SER A 138 26.72 5.03 3.60
N THR A 139 25.67 4.71 2.85
CA THR A 139 24.76 5.70 2.24
C THR A 139 24.07 6.58 3.28
N PHE A 140 23.82 6.05 4.48
CA PHE A 140 23.16 6.79 5.57
C PHE A 140 24.13 7.41 6.59
N LYS A 141 25.44 7.11 6.51
CA LYS A 141 26.43 7.38 7.57
C LYS A 141 26.49 8.85 8.01
N HIS A 142 26.32 9.79 7.07
CA HIS A 142 26.45 11.23 7.33
C HIS A 142 25.10 11.96 7.28
N GLU A 143 24.00 11.22 7.17
CA GLU A 143 22.66 11.79 7.08
C GLU A 143 22.06 12.05 8.45
N THR A 144 21.28 13.11 8.53
CA THR A 144 20.45 13.41 9.70
C THR A 144 19.07 13.83 9.21
N PHE A 145 18.05 13.26 9.83
CA PHE A 145 16.66 13.41 9.39
C PHE A 145 15.87 14.19 10.44
N PRO A 146 15.78 15.54 10.33
CA PRO A 146 14.87 16.31 11.17
C PRO A 146 13.40 15.98 10.84
N PRO A 147 12.44 16.34 11.72
CA PRO A 147 11.02 16.24 11.40
C PRO A 147 10.68 16.86 10.04
N GLY A 148 9.86 16.19 9.25
CA GLY A 148 9.46 16.61 7.89
C GLY A 148 10.38 16.12 6.77
N SER A 149 11.64 15.80 7.06
CA SER A 149 12.52 15.17 6.07
C SER A 149 12.03 13.78 5.68
N SER A 150 12.45 13.28 4.52
CA SER A 150 12.04 11.98 3.99
C SER A 150 13.20 11.14 3.48
N ILE A 151 13.11 9.83 3.71
CA ILE A 151 13.90 8.80 3.05
C ILE A 151 13.01 8.16 1.98
N LEU A 152 13.55 8.04 0.77
CA LEU A 152 12.82 7.63 -0.42
C LEU A 152 13.49 6.38 -1.00
N PHE A 153 12.70 5.32 -1.19
CA PHE A 153 13.14 4.06 -1.77
C PHE A 153 12.35 3.74 -3.02
N THR A 154 13.02 3.61 -4.16
CA THR A 154 12.43 3.05 -5.39
C THR A 154 12.97 1.64 -5.59
N GLN A 155 12.07 0.66 -5.69
CA GLN A 155 12.40 -0.75 -5.85
C GLN A 155 12.07 -1.20 -7.26
N SER A 156 13.11 -1.59 -8.00
CA SER A 156 12.94 -2.15 -9.33
C SER A 156 12.52 -3.62 -9.25
N PRO A 157 11.62 -4.11 -10.11
CA PRO A 157 11.34 -5.54 -10.23
C PRO A 157 12.58 -6.35 -10.65
N LYS A 158 13.62 -5.70 -11.18
CA LYS A 158 14.91 -6.31 -11.51
C LYS A 158 15.82 -6.53 -10.30
N GLY A 159 15.42 -6.06 -9.11
CA GLY A 159 16.14 -6.31 -7.86
C GLY A 159 17.08 -5.19 -7.42
N SER A 160 16.99 -3.99 -8.00
CA SER A 160 17.75 -2.83 -7.51
C SER A 160 16.95 -2.03 -6.47
N LEU A 161 17.67 -1.34 -5.58
CA LEU A 161 17.13 -0.40 -4.60
C LEU A 161 17.75 0.98 -4.85
N THR A 162 16.95 1.94 -5.30
CA THR A 162 17.34 3.35 -5.42
C THR A 162 16.99 4.07 -4.13
N ILE A 163 17.96 4.78 -3.55
CA ILE A 163 17.84 5.52 -2.30
C ILE A 163 18.03 7.01 -2.58
N THR A 164 17.13 7.83 -2.06
CA THR A 164 17.20 9.29 -2.13
C THR A 164 16.74 9.91 -0.83
N PHE A 165 17.28 11.07 -0.49
CA PHE A 165 16.91 11.82 0.70
C PHE A 165 16.29 13.14 0.31
N SER A 166 15.32 13.58 1.09
CA SER A 166 14.66 14.87 0.93
C SER A 166 14.62 15.60 2.27
N LYS A 167 14.98 16.88 2.28
CA LYS A 167 15.03 17.69 3.49
C LYS A 167 13.66 18.27 3.87
N ASP A 168 12.78 18.47 2.90
CA ASP A 168 11.47 19.11 3.04
C ASP A 168 10.30 18.16 2.75
N GLY A 169 10.59 16.91 2.42
CA GLY A 169 9.59 15.90 2.08
C GLY A 169 9.14 15.93 0.63
N SER A 170 9.70 16.80 -0.21
CA SER A 170 9.55 16.72 -1.67
C SER A 170 10.11 15.41 -2.23
N ILE A 171 9.65 15.02 -3.41
CA ILE A 171 10.16 13.85 -4.13
C ILE A 171 11.00 14.36 -5.32
N PRO A 172 12.34 14.26 -5.28
CA PRO A 172 13.19 14.66 -6.38
C PRO A 172 13.09 13.67 -7.55
N GLU A 173 13.35 14.15 -8.77
CA GLU A 173 13.26 13.32 -9.97
C GLU A 173 14.37 12.26 -10.04
N ALA A 174 15.60 12.62 -9.66
CA ALA A 174 16.76 11.75 -9.77
C ALA A 174 17.04 10.98 -8.47
N GLY A 175 17.38 9.70 -8.62
CA GLY A 175 17.91 8.87 -7.54
C GLY A 175 19.33 9.27 -7.13
N THR A 176 19.68 9.17 -5.84
CA THR A 176 21.05 9.49 -5.38
C THR A 176 21.97 8.28 -5.43
N VAL A 177 21.53 7.14 -4.89
CA VAL A 177 22.34 5.91 -4.82
C VAL A 177 21.52 4.73 -5.31
N VAL A 178 22.13 3.85 -6.10
CA VAL A 178 21.52 2.58 -6.52
C VAL A 178 22.32 1.41 -5.93
N ILE A 179 21.63 0.48 -5.28
CA ILE A 179 22.20 -0.77 -4.76
C ILE A 179 21.59 -1.95 -5.52
N GLU A 180 22.42 -2.66 -6.28
CA GLU A 180 22.04 -3.83 -7.07
C GLU A 180 22.05 -5.09 -6.20
N ASN A 181 21.00 -5.26 -5.39
CA ASN A 181 20.82 -6.47 -4.58
C ASN A 181 19.32 -6.73 -4.31
N LYS A 182 18.80 -7.82 -4.89
CA LYS A 182 17.37 -8.15 -4.84
C LYS A 182 16.88 -8.42 -3.43
N LEU A 183 17.68 -9.13 -2.62
CA LEU A 183 17.30 -9.45 -1.24
C LEU A 183 17.18 -8.19 -0.40
N LEU A 184 18.14 -7.27 -0.49
CA LEU A 184 18.09 -5.98 0.20
C LEU A 184 16.90 -5.15 -0.28
N SER A 185 16.69 -5.06 -1.60
CA SER A 185 15.57 -4.32 -2.19
C SER A 185 14.23 -4.80 -1.62
N GLU A 186 13.97 -6.11 -1.64
CA GLU A 186 12.76 -6.69 -1.05
C GLU A 186 12.68 -6.52 0.48
N ALA A 187 13.80 -6.68 1.19
CA ALA A 187 13.81 -6.66 2.64
C ALA A 187 13.44 -5.29 3.21
N VAL A 188 13.75 -4.18 2.51
CA VAL A 188 13.32 -2.85 2.93
C VAL A 188 11.79 -2.75 2.99
N LEU A 189 11.08 -3.22 1.96
CA LEU A 189 9.61 -3.17 1.96
C LEU A 189 9.01 -4.26 2.87
N GLU A 190 9.58 -5.46 2.89
CA GLU A 190 9.19 -6.54 3.80
C GLU A 190 9.29 -6.08 5.27
N SER A 191 10.29 -5.28 5.62
CA SER A 191 10.43 -4.73 6.97
C SER A 191 9.29 -3.80 7.40
N ILE A 192 8.51 -3.28 6.43
CA ILE A 192 7.41 -2.34 6.67
C ILE A 192 6.07 -3.06 6.68
N ILE A 193 5.76 -3.79 5.59
CA ILE A 193 4.44 -4.39 5.36
C ILE A 193 4.43 -5.91 5.46
N GLY A 194 5.58 -6.56 5.64
CA GLY A 194 5.71 -8.00 5.78
C GLY A 194 5.06 -8.55 7.05
N LYS A 195 5.17 -9.86 7.28
CA LYS A 195 4.58 -10.54 8.46
C LYS A 195 5.04 -9.91 9.78
N ASN A 196 6.32 -9.57 9.85
CA ASN A 196 6.96 -8.95 11.01
C ASN A 196 7.19 -7.44 10.77
N GLY A 197 6.40 -6.84 9.89
CA GLY A 197 6.55 -5.46 9.45
C GLY A 197 6.33 -4.46 10.59
N VAL A 198 7.04 -3.33 10.53
CA VAL A 198 7.01 -2.31 11.59
C VAL A 198 5.81 -1.35 11.51
N SER A 199 5.00 -1.42 10.45
CA SER A 199 3.80 -0.58 10.30
C SER A 199 2.55 -1.42 10.01
N PRO A 200 1.90 -1.98 11.05
CA PRO A 200 0.60 -2.64 10.91
C PRO A 200 -0.47 -1.73 10.32
N ALA A 201 -0.40 -0.42 10.58
CA ALA A 201 -1.30 0.59 10.02
C ALA A 201 -1.16 0.69 8.49
N ALA A 202 0.07 0.77 7.97
CA ALA A 202 0.31 0.79 6.53
C ALA A 202 -0.14 -0.51 5.86
N ARG A 203 0.12 -1.67 6.50
CA ARG A 203 -0.34 -2.99 6.05
C ARG A 203 -1.87 -3.03 5.94
N LYS A 204 -2.59 -2.68 7.00
CA LYS A 204 -4.06 -2.68 7.01
C LYS A 204 -4.65 -1.69 5.98
N ASN A 205 -4.12 -0.47 5.91
CA ASN A 205 -4.58 0.52 4.97
C ASN A 205 -4.37 0.06 3.51
N MET A 206 -3.24 -0.60 3.23
CA MET A 206 -2.96 -1.16 1.92
C MET A 206 -3.93 -2.25 1.50
N ALA A 207 -4.23 -3.19 2.39
CA ALA A 207 -5.19 -4.25 2.12
C ALA A 207 -6.59 -3.71 1.79
N ALA A 208 -7.06 -2.71 2.55
CA ALA A 208 -8.35 -2.07 2.30
C ALA A 208 -8.40 -1.36 0.94
N ARG A 209 -7.36 -0.62 0.58
CA ARG A 209 -7.32 0.12 -0.69
C ARG A 209 -7.19 -0.79 -1.90
N LEU A 210 -6.38 -1.85 -1.80
CA LEU A 210 -6.26 -2.84 -2.87
C LEU A 210 -7.54 -3.65 -3.02
N TYR A 211 -8.24 -3.97 -1.92
CA TYR A 211 -9.59 -4.54 -1.97
C TYR A 211 -10.53 -3.66 -2.81
N ASP A 212 -10.59 -2.36 -2.53
CA ASP A 212 -11.43 -1.44 -3.29
C ASP A 212 -11.03 -1.42 -4.77
N LEU A 213 -9.74 -1.30 -5.07
CA LEU A 213 -9.24 -1.26 -6.45
C LEU A 213 -9.52 -2.54 -7.25
N PHE A 214 -9.43 -3.72 -6.63
CA PHE A 214 -9.74 -4.99 -7.29
C PHE A 214 -11.23 -5.11 -7.66
N ASN A 215 -12.11 -4.44 -6.89
CA ASN A 215 -13.55 -4.50 -7.05
C ASN A 215 -14.13 -3.34 -7.86
N HIS A 216 -13.43 -2.20 -7.94
CA HIS A 216 -13.87 -1.00 -8.66
C HIS A 216 -13.21 -0.80 -10.04
N SER A 217 -12.30 -1.68 -10.46
CA SER A 217 -11.64 -1.64 -11.79
C SER A 217 -12.55 -1.84 -13.01
N GLN A 218 -13.87 -1.76 -12.85
CA GLN A 218 -14.88 -1.82 -13.93
C GLN A 218 -15.88 -0.66 -13.95
N ASN A 219 -15.88 0.27 -12.98
CA ASN A 219 -16.82 1.39 -13.01
C ASN A 219 -16.07 2.70 -13.24
N GLY A 220 -15.93 3.09 -14.51
CA GLY A 220 -15.56 4.45 -14.93
C GLY A 220 -16.65 5.47 -14.61
N LEU A 221 -17.11 5.54 -13.36
CA LEU A 221 -18.01 6.58 -12.87
C LEU A 221 -17.22 7.47 -11.91
N SER A 222 -16.64 8.52 -12.48
CA SER A 222 -16.24 9.70 -11.71
C SER A 222 -17.48 10.29 -11.04
N LEU A 223 -17.58 10.18 -9.71
CA LEU A 223 -18.49 10.99 -8.92
C LEU A 223 -17.91 12.41 -8.85
N ASP A 224 -18.14 13.19 -9.90
CA ASP A 224 -17.96 14.64 -9.85
C ASP A 224 -19.22 15.26 -9.27
N LEU A 225 -19.24 15.47 -7.96
CA LEU A 225 -20.33 16.13 -7.24
C LEU A 225 -20.38 17.65 -7.47
N SER A 226 -19.57 18.20 -8.39
CA SER A 226 -19.50 19.65 -8.62
C SER A 226 -20.24 20.13 -9.89
N GLN A 227 -20.81 19.24 -10.71
CA GLN A 227 -21.53 19.68 -11.90
C GLN A 227 -23.02 19.94 -11.61
N LYS A 228 -23.38 21.23 -11.56
CA LYS A 228 -24.76 21.66 -11.79
C LYS A 228 -25.09 21.42 -13.27
N GLY A 229 -25.97 20.46 -13.55
CA GLY A 229 -26.52 20.29 -14.89
C GLY A 229 -27.40 21.48 -15.29
N GLU A 230 -27.40 21.83 -16.58
CA GLU A 230 -28.14 22.98 -17.16
C GLU A 230 -29.67 22.92 -16.99
N ASN A 231 -30.22 21.86 -16.40
CA ASN A 231 -31.65 21.73 -16.10
C ASN A 231 -32.00 21.64 -14.60
N GLY A 232 -31.05 21.93 -13.69
CA GLY A 232 -31.37 22.13 -12.27
C GLY A 232 -31.64 20.86 -11.44
N GLU A 233 -31.48 19.66 -11.98
CA GLU A 233 -31.54 18.44 -11.19
C GLU A 233 -30.20 18.14 -10.49
N ASN A 234 -30.27 17.75 -9.22
CA ASN A 234 -29.11 17.35 -8.43
C ASN A 234 -28.65 15.94 -8.82
N GLY A 235 -27.35 15.64 -8.69
CA GLY A 235 -26.77 14.35 -9.08
C GLY A 235 -27.37 13.11 -8.38
N LEU A 236 -28.09 13.33 -7.27
CA LEU A 236 -28.88 12.30 -6.58
C LEU A 236 -30.13 11.88 -7.36
N SER A 237 -30.79 12.81 -8.06
CA SER A 237 -31.95 12.53 -8.91
C SER A 237 -31.58 11.56 -10.02
N LEU A 238 -30.52 11.86 -10.78
CA LEU A 238 -30.05 11.06 -11.92
C LEU A 238 -29.65 9.62 -11.53
N TYR A 239 -29.01 9.47 -10.36
CA TYR A 239 -28.62 8.16 -9.83
C TYR A 239 -29.82 7.29 -9.44
N LEU A 240 -30.88 7.91 -8.92
CA LEU A 240 -32.12 7.20 -8.58
C LEU A 240 -32.92 6.82 -9.83
N SER A 241 -32.93 7.65 -10.88
CA SER A 241 -33.59 7.33 -12.15
C SER A 241 -32.94 6.12 -12.83
N GLN A 242 -31.61 6.07 -12.86
CA GLN A 242 -30.87 4.96 -13.48
C GLN A 242 -30.99 3.65 -12.69
N LYS A 243 -31.14 3.71 -11.36
CA LYS A 243 -31.47 2.53 -10.54
C LYS A 243 -32.91 2.03 -10.75
N ALA A 244 -33.86 2.91 -11.03
CA ALA A 244 -35.24 2.52 -11.30
C ALA A 244 -35.37 1.75 -12.62
N GLU A 245 -34.66 2.17 -13.67
CA GLU A 245 -34.67 1.47 -14.98
C GLU A 245 -34.01 0.08 -14.93
N THR A 246 -33.07 -0.14 -14.00
CA THR A 246 -32.46 -1.47 -13.79
C THR A 246 -33.37 -2.43 -13.02
N VAL A 247 -34.32 -1.91 -12.24
CA VAL A 247 -35.31 -2.73 -11.51
C VAL A 247 -36.47 -3.15 -12.44
N GLU A 248 -36.89 -2.29 -13.37
CA GLU A 248 -37.99 -2.63 -14.31
C GLU A 248 -37.60 -3.70 -15.35
N ASN A 249 -36.32 -3.82 -15.71
CA ASN A 249 -35.87 -4.83 -16.68
C ASN A 249 -35.49 -6.19 -16.06
N GLY A 250 -35.73 -6.38 -14.76
CA GLY A 250 -35.19 -7.49 -13.98
C GLY A 250 -36.21 -8.25 -13.11
N SER A 251 -37.45 -8.46 -13.57
CA SER A 251 -38.34 -9.42 -12.89
C SER A 251 -39.38 -10.04 -13.83
N SER A 252 -39.06 -11.21 -14.37
CA SER A 252 -40.06 -12.22 -14.73
C SER A 252 -39.59 -13.55 -14.20
N LEU A 253 -39.92 -13.84 -12.94
CA LEU A 253 -39.96 -15.19 -12.42
C LEU A 253 -41.34 -15.41 -11.80
N ASP A 254 -42.08 -16.23 -12.53
CA ASP A 254 -43.40 -16.77 -12.26
C ASP A 254 -43.47 -17.38 -10.86
N ILE A 255 -44.38 -16.88 -10.02
CA ILE A 255 -44.79 -17.56 -8.78
C ILE A 255 -46.30 -17.80 -8.89
N SER A 256 -46.65 -18.96 -9.45
CA SER A 256 -47.98 -19.54 -9.30
C SER A 256 -47.89 -20.91 -8.61
N GLN A 257 -48.48 -20.93 -7.42
CA GLN A 257 -49.15 -22.06 -6.76
C GLN A 257 -48.32 -23.30 -6.37
N LYS A 258 -48.16 -23.49 -5.05
CA LYS A 258 -48.81 -24.63 -4.38
C LYS A 258 -48.96 -24.39 -2.87
N VAL A 259 -50.22 -24.27 -2.47
CA VAL A 259 -50.72 -24.39 -1.10
C VAL A 259 -50.62 -25.86 -0.68
N GLY A 260 -50.08 -26.13 0.50
CA GLY A 260 -50.08 -27.45 1.13
C GLY A 260 -49.87 -27.32 2.65
N ARG A 261 -50.93 -27.65 3.41
CA ARG A 261 -51.04 -27.60 4.87
C ARG A 261 -50.20 -28.66 5.60
N GLY A 262 -49.95 -28.38 6.88
CA GLY A 262 -49.70 -29.35 7.96
C GLY A 262 -48.23 -29.62 8.26
N GLU A 263 -47.77 -29.90 9.49
CA GLU A 263 -48.30 -29.83 10.86
C GLU A 263 -47.08 -30.15 11.78
N ASN A 264 -47.05 -29.54 12.98
CA ASN A 264 -46.53 -30.04 14.26
C ASN A 264 -45.10 -30.63 14.47
N GLY A 265 -44.49 -30.24 15.60
CA GLY A 265 -43.51 -31.03 16.39
C GLY A 265 -42.11 -30.41 16.48
N SER A 266 -41.76 -29.65 17.52
CA SER A 266 -41.34 -30.06 18.88
C SER A 266 -39.85 -30.42 19.05
N SER A 267 -39.21 -29.68 19.97
CA SER A 267 -38.15 -30.11 20.93
C SER A 267 -36.69 -30.30 20.48
N LEU A 268 -35.83 -29.50 21.14
CA LEU A 268 -34.53 -29.81 21.79
C LEU A 268 -33.72 -30.99 21.24
N ILE A 269 -32.48 -30.75 20.82
CA ILE A 269 -31.23 -30.95 21.59
C ILE A 269 -30.19 -29.93 21.12
#